data_AF-A0A497DMJ5-F1
#
_entry.id   AF-A0A497DMJ5-F1
#
_cell.length_a   1.000
_cell.length_b   1.000
_cell.length_c   1.000
_cell.angle_alpha   90.00
_cell.angle_beta   90.00
_cell.angle_gamma   90.00
#
_symmetry.space_group_name_H-M   'P 1'
#
loop_
_entity.id
_entity.type
_entity.pdbx_description
1 polymer ?
#
loop_
_entity_poly.entity_id
_entity_poly.type
_entity_poly.pdbx_seq_one_letter_code
_entity_poly.pdbx_strand_id
1 'polypeptide(L)'
;MKKSLLLLLNILFFLTNIQAQGEEVLWLSNLPPGERQNEIAASGMHKLSSINEGRGRVRIVQWVNKGNSVLNSTYLLNAEFPDAEFYCYTPHRDLQACLVDSTQIFKEISFSNQIEGYYNLYLIHKEIRSDTLFIQSAKAELLNHSCRNGHKDVDQKIRPQIYPEKIPLEITRTRTRLENLHFFVSSGDKISYVVSKSSIPLSKATVTFHTHQGWQKTVRSDTNGEAVLQITQDYFSPWAEINNRNIYYYLVIAEHTSKEVGNYQGEPYHFIHYTASLSDGYYPSKVMYSSLSWALGIFLFFSLLIVVGVAYHRRRRVKIYREIKIANS
;
A
#
# COMPACT_ATOMS: atom_id res chain seq x y z
N MET A 1 17.27 46.11 -32.29
CA MET A 1 17.41 45.37 -31.01
C MET A 1 16.09 44.94 -30.36
N LYS A 2 15.00 45.75 -30.35
CA LYS A 2 13.73 45.35 -29.68
C LYS A 2 12.98 44.16 -30.29
N LYS A 3 13.10 43.89 -31.60
CA LYS A 3 12.41 42.76 -32.26
C LYS A 3 13.02 41.39 -31.95
N SER A 4 14.33 41.30 -31.70
CA SER A 4 14.98 40.03 -31.33
C SER A 4 14.69 39.59 -29.90
N LEU A 5 14.46 40.55 -28.98
CA LEU A 5 14.10 40.25 -27.59
C LEU A 5 12.67 39.66 -27.49
N LEU A 6 11.74 40.14 -28.33
CA LEU A 6 10.36 39.65 -28.37
C LEU A 6 10.26 38.23 -28.97
N LEU A 7 11.15 37.89 -29.92
CA LEU A 7 11.22 36.55 -30.51
C LEU A 7 11.78 35.52 -29.50
N LEU A 8 12.83 35.90 -28.76
CA LEU A 8 13.41 35.07 -27.69
C LEU A 8 12.43 34.83 -26.54
N LEU A 9 11.61 35.82 -26.18
CA LEU A 9 10.59 35.67 -25.13
C LEU A 9 9.46 34.71 -25.52
N ASN A 10 9.05 34.72 -26.80
CA ASN A 10 8.04 33.78 -27.31
C ASN A 10 8.58 32.34 -27.42
N ILE A 11 9.85 32.16 -27.78
CA ILE A 11 10.48 30.84 -27.79
C ILE A 11 10.62 30.29 -26.35
N LEU A 12 10.91 31.14 -25.36
CA LEU A 12 10.93 30.73 -23.95
C LEU A 12 9.53 30.32 -23.43
N PHE A 13 8.47 31.01 -23.86
CA PHE A 13 7.09 30.67 -23.45
C PHE A 13 6.57 29.36 -24.06
N PHE A 14 7.04 28.98 -25.26
CA PHE A 14 6.71 27.69 -25.86
C PHE A 14 7.50 26.52 -25.26
N LEU A 15 8.67 26.77 -24.66
CA LEU A 15 9.50 25.73 -24.03
C LEU A 15 9.08 25.39 -22.59
N THR A 16 8.21 26.17 -21.94
CA THR A 16 7.80 25.93 -20.54
C THR A 16 6.52 25.11 -20.38
N ASN A 17 5.84 24.72 -21.46
CA ASN A 17 4.54 24.01 -21.37
C ASN A 17 4.53 22.59 -21.96
N ILE A 18 5.69 22.03 -22.30
CA ILE A 18 5.80 20.57 -22.46
C ILE A 18 6.07 19.98 -21.06
N GLN A 19 5.11 20.16 -20.14
CA GLN A 19 4.94 19.13 -19.13
C GLN A 19 4.45 17.92 -19.92
N ALA A 20 5.36 17.00 -20.23
CA ALA A 20 4.96 15.66 -20.63
C ALA A 20 3.92 15.22 -19.61
N GLN A 21 2.65 15.12 -20.03
CA GLN A 21 1.62 14.50 -19.22
C GLN A 21 2.19 13.13 -18.88
N GLY A 22 2.58 12.95 -17.62
CA GLY A 22 3.11 11.69 -17.15
C GLY A 22 2.06 10.64 -17.47
N GLU A 23 2.50 9.56 -18.09
CA GLU A 23 1.64 8.44 -18.39
C GLU A 23 0.88 8.01 -17.14
N GLU A 24 -0.43 7.81 -17.28
CA GLU A 24 -1.25 7.33 -16.19
C GLU A 24 -1.00 5.84 -15.99
N VAL A 25 -0.67 5.46 -14.76
CA VAL A 25 -0.39 4.08 -14.39
C VAL A 25 -1.67 3.34 -14.04
N LEU A 26 -1.81 2.12 -14.57
CA LEU A 26 -2.84 1.17 -14.15
C LEU A 26 -2.44 0.51 -12.83
N TRP A 27 -3.38 0.35 -11.91
CA TRP A 27 -3.16 -0.37 -10.65
C TRP A 27 -4.45 -1.03 -10.14
N LEU A 28 -4.30 -2.06 -9.30
CA LEU A 28 -5.42 -2.80 -8.72
C LEU A 28 -5.74 -2.25 -7.33
N SER A 29 -7.01 -1.96 -7.08
CA SER A 29 -7.51 -1.35 -5.85
C SER A 29 -8.43 -2.29 -5.09
N ASN A 30 -8.24 -2.33 -3.77
CA ASN A 30 -9.15 -2.98 -2.84
C ASN A 30 -10.32 -2.04 -2.43
N LEU A 31 -10.34 -0.78 -2.88
CA LEU A 31 -11.41 0.17 -2.57
C LEU A 31 -12.50 0.16 -3.64
N PRO A 32 -13.77 -0.12 -3.27
CA PRO A 32 -14.88 -0.06 -4.22
C PRO A 32 -15.19 1.37 -4.68
N PRO A 33 -15.62 1.55 -5.94
CA PRO A 33 -16.19 2.82 -6.39
C PRO A 33 -17.42 3.17 -5.56
N GLY A 34 -17.72 4.48 -5.43
CA GLY A 34 -18.74 5.00 -4.53
C GLY A 34 -20.11 4.34 -4.73
N GLU A 35 -20.48 4.08 -5.98
CA GLU A 35 -21.73 3.47 -6.40
C GLU A 35 -21.87 2.02 -5.92
N ARG A 36 -20.75 1.33 -5.65
CA ARG A 36 -20.68 -0.10 -5.31
C ARG A 36 -20.45 -0.34 -3.82
N GLN A 37 -20.23 0.69 -3.01
CA GLN A 37 -19.87 0.54 -1.59
C GLN A 37 -20.87 -0.29 -0.78
N ASN A 38 -22.16 -0.19 -1.09
CA ASN A 38 -23.23 -0.90 -0.37
C ASN A 38 -23.31 -2.40 -0.70
N GLU A 39 -22.72 -2.83 -1.81
CA GLU A 39 -22.74 -4.23 -2.26
C GLU A 39 -21.51 -5.02 -1.78
N ILE A 40 -20.49 -4.31 -1.31
CA ILE A 40 -19.18 -4.86 -0.99
C ILE A 40 -19.00 -4.96 0.51
N ALA A 41 -18.67 -6.16 0.97
CA ALA A 41 -18.30 -6.42 2.35
C ALA A 41 -16.78 -6.56 2.48
N ALA A 42 -16.24 -6.13 3.61
CA ALA A 42 -14.87 -6.45 3.99
C ALA A 42 -14.78 -7.88 4.53
N SER A 43 -13.92 -8.71 3.94
CA SER A 43 -13.67 -10.08 4.34
C SER A 43 -12.28 -10.26 4.94
N GLY A 44 -12.22 -11.09 5.98
CA GLY A 44 -10.99 -11.41 6.69
C GLY A 44 -10.38 -10.23 7.42
N MET A 45 -9.23 -10.47 8.03
CA MET A 45 -8.51 -9.46 8.80
C MET A 45 -7.84 -8.40 7.93
N HIS A 46 -7.51 -8.75 6.68
CA HIS A 46 -6.96 -7.84 5.67
C HIS A 46 -8.01 -6.94 5.03
N LYS A 47 -9.29 -7.05 5.46
CA LYS A 47 -10.43 -6.29 4.94
C LYS A 47 -10.48 -6.30 3.41
N LEU A 48 -10.30 -7.48 2.81
CA LEU A 48 -10.38 -7.65 1.37
C LEU A 48 -11.82 -7.39 0.91
N SER A 49 -11.99 -6.57 -0.11
CA SER A 49 -13.28 -6.29 -0.71
C SER A 49 -13.87 -7.54 -1.32
N SER A 50 -15.13 -7.80 -1.00
CA SER A 50 -15.73 -9.08 -1.28
C SER A 50 -17.24 -9.05 -1.48
N ILE A 51 -17.72 -10.01 -2.28
CA ILE A 51 -19.13 -10.27 -2.54
C ILE A 51 -19.47 -11.62 -1.91
N ASN A 52 -20.58 -11.67 -1.17
CA ASN A 52 -21.08 -12.92 -0.58
C ASN A 52 -21.88 -13.69 -1.65
N GLU A 53 -21.48 -14.93 -1.93
CA GLU A 53 -22.14 -15.80 -2.90
C GLU A 53 -23.12 -16.79 -2.23
N GLY A 54 -23.38 -16.60 -0.94
CA GLY A 54 -24.18 -17.50 -0.12
C GLY A 54 -23.40 -18.74 0.34
N ARG A 55 -23.99 -19.48 1.29
CA ARG A 55 -23.40 -20.70 1.89
C ARG A 55 -21.97 -20.50 2.45
N GLY A 56 -21.66 -19.28 2.89
CA GLY A 56 -20.34 -18.93 3.43
C GLY A 56 -19.23 -18.82 2.38
N ARG A 57 -19.56 -18.86 1.08
CA ARG A 57 -18.62 -18.60 0.00
C ARG A 57 -18.50 -17.10 -0.24
N VAL A 58 -17.28 -16.67 -0.44
CA VAL A 58 -16.94 -15.27 -0.63
C VAL A 58 -16.08 -15.18 -1.89
N ARG A 59 -16.41 -14.21 -2.75
CA ARG A 59 -15.63 -13.85 -3.91
C ARG A 59 -14.90 -12.55 -3.61
N ILE A 60 -13.58 -12.54 -3.76
CA ILE A 60 -12.77 -11.34 -3.60
C ILE A 60 -12.86 -10.53 -4.89
N VAL A 61 -12.94 -9.21 -4.75
CA VAL A 61 -13.08 -8.26 -5.87
C VAL A 61 -12.01 -7.19 -5.74
N GLN A 62 -11.37 -6.85 -6.86
CA GLN A 62 -10.48 -5.71 -7.01
C GLN A 62 -10.94 -4.87 -8.20
N TRP A 63 -10.74 -3.56 -8.12
CA TRP A 63 -11.05 -2.64 -9.22
C TRP A 63 -9.79 -2.16 -9.89
N VAL A 64 -9.84 -1.97 -11.20
CA VAL A 64 -8.74 -1.36 -11.94
C VAL A 64 -8.87 0.14 -11.85
N ASN A 65 -7.83 0.79 -11.37
CA ASN A 65 -7.69 2.24 -11.34
C ASN A 65 -6.66 2.68 -12.37
N LYS A 66 -6.81 3.93 -12.82
CA LYS A 66 -5.87 4.64 -13.68
C LYS A 66 -5.45 5.93 -12.99
N GLY A 67 -4.15 6.16 -12.87
CA GLY A 67 -3.57 7.39 -12.31
C GLY A 67 -2.37 7.14 -11.41
N ASN A 68 -1.58 8.19 -11.19
CA ASN A 68 -0.25 8.10 -10.58
C ASN A 68 -0.25 8.30 -9.05
N SER A 69 -1.42 8.30 -8.41
CA SER A 69 -1.55 8.40 -6.96
C SER A 69 -2.89 7.80 -6.52
N VAL A 70 -3.00 7.44 -5.25
CA VAL A 70 -4.26 6.94 -4.67
C VAL A 70 -5.35 8.03 -4.68
N LEU A 71 -4.99 9.28 -4.38
CA LEU A 71 -5.94 10.38 -4.24
C LEU A 71 -6.52 10.86 -5.58
N ASN A 72 -5.69 10.89 -6.63
CA ASN A 72 -6.04 11.47 -7.94
C ASN A 72 -6.30 10.41 -9.02
N SER A 73 -6.52 9.14 -8.65
CA SER A 73 -6.86 8.09 -9.61
C SER A 73 -8.35 8.06 -9.90
N THR A 74 -8.70 7.56 -11.09
CA THR A 74 -10.09 7.25 -11.46
C THR A 74 -10.24 5.75 -11.71
N TYR A 75 -11.42 5.22 -11.44
CA TYR A 75 -11.78 3.86 -11.83
C TYR A 75 -11.82 3.74 -13.34
N LEU A 76 -11.21 2.68 -13.86
CA LEU A 76 -11.20 2.38 -15.28
C LEU A 76 -12.58 1.86 -15.70
N LEU A 77 -13.12 2.35 -16.81
CA LEU A 77 -14.36 1.84 -17.37
C LEU A 77 -14.14 0.47 -18.01
N ASN A 78 -15.16 -0.38 -17.99
CA ASN A 78 -15.04 -1.74 -18.51
C ASN A 78 -14.70 -1.79 -20.02
N ALA A 79 -15.16 -0.81 -20.79
CA ALA A 79 -14.88 -0.69 -22.22
C ALA A 79 -13.41 -0.30 -22.54
N GLU A 80 -12.67 0.25 -21.58
CA GLU A 80 -11.28 0.66 -21.80
C GLU A 80 -10.32 -0.53 -21.70
N PHE A 81 -9.31 -0.58 -22.57
CA PHE A 81 -8.33 -1.67 -22.64
C PHE A 81 -8.98 -3.08 -22.72
N PRO A 82 -9.72 -3.39 -23.80
CA PRO A 82 -10.37 -4.69 -23.97
C PRO A 82 -9.35 -5.84 -24.10
N ASP A 83 -8.14 -5.55 -24.58
CA ASP A 83 -7.08 -6.54 -24.81
C ASP A 83 -6.16 -6.74 -23.59
N ALA A 84 -6.52 -6.19 -22.42
CA ALA A 84 -5.76 -6.38 -21.20
C ALA A 84 -5.77 -7.87 -20.77
N GLU A 85 -4.62 -8.39 -20.42
CA GLU A 85 -4.44 -9.77 -19.95
C GLU A 85 -4.58 -9.82 -18.42
N PHE A 86 -5.32 -10.81 -17.91
CA PHE A 86 -5.54 -10.99 -16.46
C PHE A 86 -4.99 -12.33 -15.99
N TYR A 87 -4.26 -12.32 -14.88
CA TYR A 87 -3.73 -13.54 -14.26
C TYR A 87 -4.05 -13.55 -12.77
N CYS A 88 -4.63 -14.65 -12.28
CA CYS A 88 -4.94 -14.85 -10.87
C CYS A 88 -4.22 -16.10 -10.40
N TYR A 89 -3.23 -15.94 -9.53
CA TYR A 89 -2.46 -17.06 -8.99
C TYR A 89 -2.88 -17.38 -7.57
N THR A 90 -3.02 -18.68 -7.29
CA THR A 90 -3.27 -19.20 -5.96
C THR A 90 -2.01 -19.13 -5.09
N PRO A 91 -2.13 -19.32 -3.76
CA PRO A 91 -0.98 -19.48 -2.87
C PRO A 91 -0.05 -20.64 -3.24
N HIS A 92 -0.51 -21.61 -4.04
CA HIS A 92 0.32 -22.71 -4.55
C HIS A 92 0.97 -22.43 -5.91
N ARG A 93 0.82 -21.20 -6.41
CA ARG A 93 1.31 -20.73 -7.73
C ARG A 93 0.55 -21.30 -8.92
N ASP A 94 -0.59 -21.93 -8.68
CA ASP A 94 -1.47 -22.40 -9.76
C ASP A 94 -2.21 -21.21 -10.36
N LEU A 95 -2.33 -21.19 -11.69
CA LEU A 95 -3.19 -20.23 -12.37
C LEU A 95 -4.65 -20.66 -12.20
N GLN A 96 -5.50 -19.74 -11.74
CA GLN A 96 -6.94 -19.92 -11.69
C GLN A 96 -7.66 -18.86 -12.54
N ALA A 97 -8.94 -19.09 -12.81
CA ALA A 97 -9.75 -18.15 -13.56
C ALA A 97 -9.92 -16.83 -12.80
N CYS A 98 -9.59 -15.72 -13.46
CA CYS A 98 -10.08 -14.40 -13.08
C CYS A 98 -11.45 -14.19 -13.73
N LEU A 99 -12.45 -13.78 -12.96
CA LEU A 99 -13.75 -13.38 -13.47
C LEU A 99 -13.74 -11.87 -13.67
N VAL A 100 -13.87 -11.43 -14.92
CA VAL A 100 -14.04 -10.03 -15.30
C VAL A 100 -15.48 -9.87 -15.77
N ASP A 101 -16.30 -9.15 -15.00
CA ASP A 101 -17.72 -8.99 -15.30
C ASP A 101 -17.93 -7.86 -16.31
N SER A 102 -18.18 -8.24 -17.57
CA SER A 102 -18.39 -7.29 -18.65
C SER A 102 -19.66 -6.43 -18.53
N THR A 103 -20.58 -6.79 -17.63
CA THR A 103 -21.83 -6.06 -17.41
C THR A 103 -21.66 -4.88 -16.45
N GLN A 104 -20.54 -4.82 -15.72
CA GLN A 104 -20.25 -3.73 -14.81
C GLN A 104 -19.76 -2.49 -15.56
N ILE A 105 -20.07 -1.31 -14.99
CA ILE A 105 -19.61 -0.02 -15.53
C ILE A 105 -18.08 0.08 -15.40
N PHE A 106 -17.56 -0.29 -14.24
CA PHE A 106 -16.13 -0.26 -13.93
C PHE A 106 -15.48 -1.62 -14.16
N LYS A 107 -14.22 -1.61 -14.56
CA LYS A 107 -13.44 -2.83 -14.75
C LYS A 107 -13.09 -3.44 -13.39
N GLU A 108 -13.75 -4.53 -13.04
CA GLU A 108 -13.50 -5.30 -11.83
C GLU A 108 -12.96 -6.70 -12.15
N ILE A 109 -12.04 -7.17 -11.31
CA ILE A 109 -11.48 -8.52 -11.36
C ILE A 109 -11.90 -9.23 -10.09
N SER A 110 -12.41 -10.44 -10.23
CA SER A 110 -12.87 -11.20 -9.07
C SER A 110 -12.49 -12.67 -9.14
N PHE A 111 -12.35 -13.31 -7.99
CA PHE A 111 -11.89 -14.69 -7.88
C PHE A 111 -12.31 -15.34 -6.55
N SER A 112 -12.27 -16.68 -6.50
CA SER A 112 -12.52 -17.42 -5.27
C SER A 112 -11.24 -17.58 -4.44
N ASN A 113 -11.32 -17.36 -3.13
CA ASN A 113 -10.19 -17.43 -2.19
C ASN A 113 -10.31 -18.63 -1.24
N GLN A 114 -10.35 -19.86 -1.79
CA GLN A 114 -10.53 -21.07 -0.99
C GLN A 114 -9.29 -21.52 -0.21
N ILE A 115 -8.10 -21.12 -0.65
CA ILE A 115 -6.81 -21.55 -0.10
C ILE A 115 -6.25 -20.42 0.77
N GLU A 116 -5.62 -20.77 1.88
CA GLU A 116 -5.01 -19.78 2.78
C GLU A 116 -3.63 -19.35 2.27
N GLY A 117 -3.34 -18.05 2.34
CA GLY A 117 -2.08 -17.46 1.87
C GLY A 117 -2.29 -16.30 0.89
N TYR A 118 -1.20 -15.83 0.29
CA TYR A 118 -1.27 -14.74 -0.69
C TYR A 118 -1.72 -15.23 -2.06
N TYR A 119 -2.78 -14.61 -2.57
CA TYR A 119 -3.11 -14.61 -3.98
C TYR A 119 -2.38 -13.46 -4.67
N ASN A 120 -1.92 -13.69 -5.89
CA ASN A 120 -1.29 -12.66 -6.72
C ASN A 120 -2.15 -12.42 -7.94
N LEU A 121 -2.66 -11.20 -8.08
CA LEU A 121 -3.44 -10.78 -9.23
C LEU A 121 -2.59 -9.88 -10.10
N TYR A 122 -2.70 -10.06 -11.41
CA TYR A 122 -2.03 -9.24 -12.40
C TYR A 122 -3.02 -8.77 -13.46
N LEU A 123 -2.84 -7.52 -13.87
CA LEU A 123 -3.32 -6.96 -15.13
C LEU A 123 -2.10 -6.57 -15.95
N ILE A 124 -2.03 -7.02 -17.20
CA ILE A 124 -1.01 -6.61 -18.16
C ILE A 124 -1.68 -5.90 -19.32
N HIS A 125 -1.21 -4.68 -19.61
CA HIS A 125 -1.60 -3.92 -20.78
C HIS A 125 -0.37 -3.56 -21.59
N LYS A 126 -0.50 -3.63 -22.92
CA LYS A 126 0.57 -3.33 -23.87
C LYS A 126 0.01 -2.44 -24.97
N GLU A 127 0.73 -1.41 -25.33
CA GLU A 127 0.39 -0.54 -26.46
C GLU A 127 1.66 0.09 -27.05
N ILE A 128 1.65 0.36 -28.35
CA ILE A 128 2.70 1.16 -28.98
C ILE A 128 2.25 2.61 -29.01
N ARG A 129 3.11 3.51 -28.55
CA ARG A 129 2.96 4.95 -28.80
C ARG A 129 4.24 5.48 -29.42
N SER A 130 4.11 6.05 -30.62
CA SER A 130 5.25 6.52 -31.43
C SER A 130 6.24 5.39 -31.74
N ASP A 131 7.41 5.37 -31.10
CA ASP A 131 8.47 4.38 -31.31
C ASP A 131 8.72 3.50 -30.06
N THR A 132 7.84 3.61 -29.05
CA THR A 132 8.01 2.96 -27.76
C THR A 132 6.84 2.00 -27.50
N LEU A 133 7.16 0.75 -27.16
CA LEU A 133 6.20 -0.22 -26.62
C LEU A 133 6.06 0.03 -25.12
N PHE A 134 4.87 0.43 -24.70
CA PHE A 134 4.51 0.60 -23.30
C PHE A 134 3.95 -0.70 -22.77
N ILE A 135 4.52 -1.19 -21.66
CA ILE A 135 4.09 -2.41 -20.99
C ILE A 135 3.78 -2.07 -19.53
N GLN A 136 2.50 -2.06 -19.18
CA GLN A 136 2.04 -1.84 -17.82
C GLN A 136 1.67 -3.17 -17.16
N SER A 137 2.19 -3.41 -15.95
CA SER A 137 1.95 -4.60 -15.13
C SER A 137 1.44 -4.18 -13.75
N ALA A 138 0.13 -4.22 -13.54
CA ALA A 138 -0.49 -3.92 -12.26
C ALA A 138 -0.61 -5.19 -11.41
N LYS A 139 -0.14 -5.15 -10.16
CA LYS A 139 -0.14 -6.28 -9.23
C LYS A 139 -0.94 -5.97 -7.97
N ALA A 140 -1.64 -6.97 -7.45
CA ALA A 140 -2.16 -6.98 -6.08
C ALA A 140 -1.74 -8.27 -5.35
N GLU A 141 -1.28 -8.12 -4.11
CA GLU A 141 -0.94 -9.22 -3.21
C GLU A 141 -2.02 -9.33 -2.12
N LEU A 142 -2.90 -10.33 -2.22
CA LEU A 142 -4.10 -10.42 -1.39
C LEU A 142 -4.01 -11.60 -0.42
N LEU A 143 -3.82 -11.31 0.88
CA LEU A 143 -3.71 -12.35 1.90
C LEU A 143 -5.08 -12.85 2.36
N ASN A 144 -5.39 -14.09 2.00
CA ASN A 144 -6.52 -14.81 2.56
C ASN A 144 -6.10 -15.55 3.84
N HIS A 145 -6.69 -15.18 4.98
CA HIS A 145 -6.45 -15.86 6.25
C HIS A 145 -7.72 -15.95 7.10
N SER A 146 -7.93 -17.12 7.70
CA SER A 146 -8.95 -17.38 8.71
C SER A 146 -8.28 -17.93 9.97
N CYS A 147 -8.49 -17.26 11.12
CA CYS A 147 -7.93 -17.71 12.40
C CYS A 147 -8.40 -19.12 12.81
N ARG A 148 -9.53 -19.61 12.23
CA ARG A 148 -10.04 -20.97 12.47
C ARG A 148 -9.11 -22.06 11.94
N ASN A 149 -8.30 -21.76 10.93
CA ASN A 149 -7.35 -22.69 10.34
C ASN A 149 -6.05 -22.81 11.17
N GLY A 150 -5.89 -21.98 12.20
CA GLY A 150 -4.67 -21.90 12.99
C GLY A 150 -3.49 -21.27 12.24
N HIS A 151 -2.32 -21.20 12.89
CA HIS A 151 -1.13 -20.50 12.38
C HIS A 151 0.01 -21.49 12.09
N LYS A 152 -0.30 -22.63 11.46
CA LYS A 152 0.72 -23.56 10.96
C LYS A 152 1.27 -23.07 9.62
N ASP A 153 2.54 -23.36 9.37
CA ASP A 153 3.24 -23.13 8.09
C ASP A 153 3.17 -21.68 7.58
N VAL A 154 3.21 -20.71 8.51
CA VAL A 154 3.10 -19.28 8.22
C VAL A 154 4.09 -18.85 7.15
N ASP A 155 5.36 -19.27 7.26
CA ASP A 155 6.42 -18.92 6.31
C ASP A 155 6.08 -19.30 4.88
N GLN A 156 5.43 -20.46 4.66
CA GLN A 156 5.02 -20.90 3.33
C GLN A 156 3.85 -20.05 2.80
N LYS A 157 2.89 -19.71 3.67
CA LYS A 157 1.69 -18.94 3.32
C LYS A 157 1.97 -17.47 3.02
N ILE A 158 3.01 -16.89 3.63
CA ILE A 158 3.36 -15.48 3.47
C ILE A 158 4.51 -15.22 2.48
N ARG A 159 5.16 -16.29 2.00
CA ARG A 159 6.33 -16.18 1.11
C ARG A 159 5.97 -15.39 -0.16
N PRO A 160 6.75 -14.35 -0.52
CA PRO A 160 6.54 -13.64 -1.77
C PRO A 160 6.74 -14.59 -2.97
N GLN A 161 5.93 -14.40 -4.00
CA GLN A 161 5.91 -15.23 -5.20
C GLN A 161 6.22 -14.35 -6.42
N ILE A 162 6.93 -14.92 -7.39
CA ILE A 162 7.31 -14.27 -8.66
C ILE A 162 6.94 -15.16 -9.85
N TYR A 163 6.63 -14.55 -10.98
CA TYR A 163 6.07 -15.22 -12.17
C TYR A 163 6.74 -14.77 -13.48
N PRO A 164 8.00 -15.18 -13.72
CA PRO A 164 8.83 -14.68 -14.83
C PRO A 164 8.24 -14.91 -16.22
N GLU A 165 7.54 -16.02 -16.38
CA GLU A 165 7.09 -16.50 -17.70
C GLU A 165 5.95 -15.64 -18.26
N LYS A 166 5.21 -14.95 -17.39
CA LYS A 166 4.02 -14.18 -17.76
C LYS A 166 4.15 -12.70 -17.48
N ILE A 167 4.97 -12.32 -16.49
CA ILE A 167 5.05 -10.93 -16.00
C ILE A 167 6.37 -10.29 -16.45
N PRO A 168 6.36 -9.36 -17.42
CA PRO A 168 7.59 -8.78 -17.98
C PRO A 168 8.38 -7.94 -16.97
N LEU A 169 7.70 -7.12 -16.18
CA LEU A 169 8.27 -6.34 -15.08
C LEU A 169 7.41 -6.57 -13.83
N GLU A 170 8.03 -6.97 -12.74
CA GLU A 170 7.35 -7.33 -11.50
C GLU A 170 7.95 -6.55 -10.31
N ILE A 171 7.06 -6.05 -9.44
CA ILE A 171 7.41 -5.51 -8.12
C ILE A 171 6.94 -6.52 -7.07
N THR A 172 7.82 -6.88 -6.15
CA THR A 172 7.48 -7.81 -5.08
C THR A 172 7.96 -7.25 -3.75
N ARG A 173 7.04 -7.13 -2.78
CA ARG A 173 7.38 -6.66 -1.44
C ARG A 173 8.16 -7.76 -0.72
N THR A 174 9.33 -7.41 -0.19
CA THR A 174 10.09 -8.31 0.67
C THR A 174 9.36 -8.45 2.01
N ARG A 175 9.38 -9.66 2.57
CA ARG A 175 8.75 -9.94 3.86
C ARG A 175 9.85 -10.06 4.92
N THR A 176 9.65 -9.42 6.06
CA THR A 176 10.57 -9.60 7.20
C THR A 176 10.30 -10.94 7.90
N ARG A 177 11.30 -11.48 8.60
CA ARG A 177 11.15 -12.75 9.34
C ARG A 177 10.15 -12.69 10.50
N LEU A 178 9.73 -11.49 10.91
CA LEU A 178 8.77 -11.28 11.99
C LEU A 178 7.33 -11.14 11.47
N GLU A 179 7.13 -11.13 10.15
CA GLU A 179 5.80 -11.07 9.57
C GLU A 179 5.03 -12.37 9.82
N ASN A 180 3.73 -12.22 10.02
CA ASN A 180 2.81 -13.34 10.18
C ASN A 180 1.52 -13.02 9.41
N LEU A 181 0.53 -13.91 9.51
CA LEU A 181 -0.75 -13.78 8.80
C LEU A 181 -1.58 -12.54 9.22
N HIS A 182 -1.19 -11.88 10.33
CA HIS A 182 -1.80 -10.67 10.92
C HIS A 182 -0.96 -9.41 10.68
N PHE A 183 0.16 -9.54 9.97
CA PHE A 183 1.04 -8.42 9.76
C PHE A 183 0.40 -7.38 8.82
N PHE A 184 0.45 -6.13 9.26
CA PHE A 184 0.18 -4.96 8.44
C PHE A 184 1.37 -4.02 8.58
N VAL A 185 1.74 -3.40 7.47
CA VAL A 185 2.69 -2.30 7.53
C VAL A 185 2.06 -1.12 8.25
N SER A 186 2.84 -0.41 9.06
CA SER A 186 2.42 0.78 9.76
C SER A 186 3.25 2.00 9.35
N SER A 187 2.69 3.19 9.55
CA SER A 187 3.44 4.43 9.35
C SER A 187 4.68 4.45 10.25
N GLY A 188 5.82 4.79 9.66
CA GLY A 188 7.14 4.74 10.28
C GLY A 188 7.93 3.47 9.94
N ASP A 189 7.28 2.39 9.50
CA ASP A 189 7.96 1.16 9.09
C ASP A 189 8.77 1.38 7.79
N LYS A 190 9.89 0.67 7.67
CA LYS A 190 10.63 0.56 6.41
C LYS A 190 10.13 -0.66 5.64
N ILE A 191 9.75 -0.47 4.39
CA ILE A 191 9.41 -1.53 3.46
C ILE A 191 10.50 -1.61 2.39
N SER A 192 10.77 -2.82 1.95
CA SER A 192 11.63 -3.10 0.82
C SER A 192 10.84 -3.77 -0.30
N TYR A 193 11.11 -3.36 -1.53
CA TYR A 193 10.57 -3.96 -2.74
C TYR A 193 11.71 -4.41 -3.63
N VAL A 194 11.56 -5.58 -4.26
CA VAL A 194 12.44 -6.02 -5.34
C VAL A 194 11.73 -5.79 -6.66
N VAL A 195 12.38 -5.03 -7.54
CA VAL A 195 11.97 -4.85 -8.93
C VAL A 195 12.72 -5.89 -9.76
N SER A 196 12.00 -6.66 -10.56
CA SER A 196 12.60 -7.67 -11.44
C SER A 196 12.03 -7.60 -12.84
N LYS A 197 12.89 -7.80 -13.84
CA LYS A 197 12.52 -7.97 -15.25
C LYS A 197 12.73 -9.43 -15.62
N SER A 198 11.66 -10.14 -15.95
CA SER A 198 11.70 -11.60 -16.22
C SER A 198 12.44 -12.39 -15.11
N SER A 199 12.12 -12.09 -13.85
CA SER A 199 12.77 -12.62 -12.62
C SER A 199 14.25 -12.30 -12.41
N ILE A 200 14.87 -11.50 -13.26
CA ILE A 200 16.22 -10.98 -12.99
C ILE A 200 16.04 -9.66 -12.22
N PRO A 201 16.66 -9.52 -11.03
CA PRO A 201 16.58 -8.27 -10.29
C PRO A 201 17.13 -7.10 -11.11
N LEU A 202 16.37 -6.00 -11.13
CA LEU A 202 16.61 -4.90 -12.04
C LEU A 202 17.17 -3.69 -11.29
N SER A 203 18.45 -3.40 -11.49
CA SER A 203 19.08 -2.22 -10.91
C SER A 203 18.68 -0.91 -11.60
N LYS A 204 18.74 0.20 -10.85
CA LYS A 204 18.48 1.57 -11.32
C LYS A 204 17.06 1.82 -11.86
N ALA A 205 16.11 0.92 -11.64
CA ALA A 205 14.69 1.19 -11.87
C ALA A 205 14.26 2.38 -11.01
N THR A 206 13.46 3.28 -11.57
CA THR A 206 12.84 4.35 -10.78
C THR A 206 11.73 3.71 -9.95
N VAL A 207 11.73 3.89 -8.62
CA VAL A 207 10.64 3.41 -7.77
C VAL A 207 10.04 4.59 -7.03
N THR A 208 8.79 4.91 -7.31
CA THR A 208 8.05 5.99 -6.67
C THR A 208 6.97 5.40 -5.76
N PHE A 209 6.97 5.86 -4.51
CA PHE A 209 5.99 5.52 -3.50
C PHE A 209 5.05 6.70 -3.31
N HIS A 210 3.75 6.45 -3.35
CA HIS A 210 2.69 7.43 -3.08
C HIS A 210 1.85 6.95 -1.90
N THR A 211 1.64 7.79 -0.91
CA THR A 211 0.72 7.53 0.20
C THR A 211 -0.70 7.98 -0.16
N HIS A 212 -1.64 7.70 0.74
CA HIS A 212 -3.07 7.93 0.55
C HIS A 212 -3.42 9.41 0.29
N GLN A 213 -2.81 10.35 1.02
CA GLN A 213 -3.01 11.80 0.90
C GLN A 213 -2.00 12.46 -0.06
N GLY A 214 -1.28 11.66 -0.85
CA GLY A 214 -0.46 12.17 -1.95
C GLY A 214 0.98 12.58 -1.60
N TRP A 215 1.47 12.30 -0.39
CA TRP A 215 2.92 12.38 -0.16
C TRP A 215 3.62 11.36 -1.05
N GLN A 216 4.76 11.73 -1.61
CA GLN A 216 5.51 10.86 -2.51
C GLN A 216 7.01 10.88 -2.24
N LYS A 217 7.66 9.76 -2.56
CA LYS A 217 9.12 9.64 -2.56
C LYS A 217 9.58 8.72 -3.67
N THR A 218 10.58 9.19 -4.41
CA THR A 218 11.23 8.42 -5.47
C THR A 218 12.61 7.98 -5.03
N VAL A 219 12.93 6.72 -5.27
CA VAL A 219 14.27 6.13 -5.08
C VAL A 219 14.67 5.35 -6.33
N ARG A 220 15.92 4.89 -6.39
CA ARG A 220 16.41 3.99 -7.43
C ARG A 220 16.67 2.63 -6.81
N SER A 221 16.31 1.56 -7.51
CA SER A 221 16.68 0.21 -7.08
C SER A 221 18.19 0.00 -7.12
N ASP A 222 18.71 -0.77 -6.17
CA ASP A 222 20.13 -1.07 -6.05
C ASP A 222 20.59 -2.20 -6.99
N THR A 223 21.79 -2.73 -6.80
CA THR A 223 22.34 -3.84 -7.61
C THR A 223 21.57 -5.15 -7.47
N ASN A 224 20.82 -5.34 -6.39
CA ASN A 224 19.95 -6.49 -6.14
C ASN A 224 18.50 -6.21 -6.57
N GLY A 225 18.26 -5.10 -7.28
CA GLY A 225 16.92 -4.66 -7.65
C GLY A 225 16.09 -4.16 -6.47
N GLU A 226 16.70 -3.95 -5.30
CA GLU A 226 16.02 -3.59 -4.07
C GLU A 226 15.81 -2.07 -3.96
N ALA A 227 14.59 -1.67 -3.61
CA ALA A 227 14.22 -0.29 -3.31
C ALA A 227 13.60 -0.23 -1.90
N VAL A 228 14.26 0.49 -0.98
CA VAL A 228 13.82 0.63 0.41
C VAL A 228 13.20 1.99 0.64
N LEU A 229 11.98 1.99 1.16
CA LEU A 229 11.17 3.19 1.41
C LEU A 229 10.65 3.15 2.85
N GLN A 230 10.54 4.31 3.48
CA GLN A 230 9.91 4.43 4.79
C GLN A 230 8.50 4.97 4.58
N ILE A 231 7.49 4.33 5.16
CA ILE A 231 6.13 4.87 5.14
C ILE A 231 6.11 6.11 6.02
N THR A 232 5.80 7.26 5.43
CA THR A 232 5.54 8.49 6.17
C THR A 232 4.06 8.56 6.49
N GLN A 233 3.72 9.00 7.71
CA GLN A 233 2.34 9.34 8.03
C GLN A 233 2.00 10.66 7.33
N ASP A 234 0.97 10.64 6.48
CA ASP A 234 0.54 11.78 5.68
C ASP A 234 -0.90 12.23 5.97
N TYR A 235 -1.53 11.64 6.99
CA TYR A 235 -2.83 12.07 7.52
C TYR A 235 -2.70 12.42 9.00
N PHE A 236 -3.43 13.45 9.38
CA PHE A 236 -3.50 13.94 10.75
C PHE A 236 -4.97 14.10 11.11
N SER A 237 -5.56 13.06 11.71
CA SER A 237 -6.93 13.14 12.22
C SER A 237 -6.95 13.87 13.56
N PRO A 238 -8.07 14.57 13.90
CA PRO A 238 -8.29 15.06 15.25
C PRO A 238 -8.18 13.93 16.28
N TRP A 239 -7.71 14.24 17.48
CA TRP A 239 -7.47 13.24 18.54
C TRP A 239 -8.68 12.35 18.85
N ALA A 240 -9.89 12.91 18.80
CA ALA A 240 -11.13 12.18 19.07
C ALA A 240 -11.47 11.12 17.99
N GLU A 241 -10.85 11.21 16.82
CA GLU A 241 -11.17 10.40 15.64
C GLU A 241 -10.06 9.39 15.30
N ILE A 242 -8.97 9.35 16.09
CA ILE A 242 -7.85 8.47 15.78
C ILE A 242 -8.25 7.01 16.00
N ASN A 243 -8.28 6.28 14.89
CA ASN A 243 -8.53 4.85 14.87
C ASN A 243 -7.31 4.12 14.30
N ASN A 244 -6.59 3.40 15.16
CA ASN A 244 -5.43 2.60 14.77
C ASN A 244 -5.72 1.41 13.83
N ARG A 245 -7.00 1.11 13.59
CA ARG A 245 -7.47 0.06 12.67
C ARG A 245 -8.02 0.62 11.36
N ASN A 246 -7.94 1.94 11.15
CA ASN A 246 -8.22 2.53 9.86
C ASN A 246 -7.09 2.16 8.90
N ILE A 247 -7.46 1.55 7.77
CA ILE A 247 -6.52 1.20 6.71
C ILE A 247 -6.44 2.40 5.77
N TYR A 248 -5.24 2.89 5.57
CA TYR A 248 -4.90 3.83 4.52
C TYR A 248 -4.22 3.06 3.40
N TYR A 249 -4.24 3.58 2.18
CA TYR A 249 -3.68 2.87 1.02
C TYR A 249 -2.48 3.60 0.48
N TYR A 250 -1.52 2.86 -0.05
CA TYR A 250 -0.39 3.42 -0.78
C TYR A 250 -0.28 2.75 -2.15
N LEU A 251 0.45 3.41 -3.05
CA LEU A 251 0.75 2.92 -4.39
C LEU A 251 2.27 2.99 -4.61
N VAL A 252 2.85 1.89 -5.08
CA VAL A 252 4.24 1.80 -5.50
C VAL A 252 4.27 1.61 -7.00
N ILE A 253 5.06 2.44 -7.67
CA ILE A 253 5.22 2.42 -9.11
C ILE A 253 6.71 2.21 -9.39
N ALA A 254 7.06 1.22 -10.21
CA ALA A 254 8.40 1.03 -10.72
C ALA A 254 8.42 1.24 -12.22
N GLU A 255 9.39 2.02 -12.70
CA GLU A 255 9.54 2.37 -14.10
C GLU A 255 10.94 2.05 -14.59
N HIS A 256 11.02 1.53 -15.82
CA HIS A 256 12.27 1.27 -16.50
C HIS A 256 12.09 1.36 -18.01
N THR A 257 12.99 2.07 -18.69
CA THR A 257 13.04 2.09 -20.15
C THR A 257 14.29 1.37 -20.63
N SER A 258 14.12 0.44 -21.57
CA SER A 258 15.23 -0.20 -22.29
C SER A 258 15.14 0.09 -23.79
N LYS A 259 16.31 0.11 -24.44
CA LYS A 259 16.42 0.22 -25.89
C LYS A 259 16.37 -1.19 -26.49
N GLU A 260 15.21 -1.56 -27.01
CA GLU A 260 14.93 -2.87 -27.59
C GLU A 260 14.11 -2.66 -28.86
N VAL A 261 14.54 -3.29 -29.95
CA VAL A 261 13.86 -3.19 -31.24
C VAL A 261 13.04 -4.45 -31.46
N GLY A 262 11.78 -4.28 -31.86
CA GLY A 262 10.89 -5.40 -32.12
C GLY A 262 9.63 -4.98 -32.86
N ASN A 263 8.68 -5.90 -32.95
CA ASN A 263 7.35 -5.66 -33.49
C ASN A 263 6.30 -6.16 -32.49
N TYR A 264 5.24 -5.39 -32.28
CA TYR A 264 4.08 -5.81 -31.50
C TYR A 264 2.83 -5.54 -32.33
N GLN A 265 2.00 -6.58 -32.54
CA GLN A 265 0.79 -6.52 -33.37
C GLN A 265 1.01 -5.95 -34.80
N GLY A 266 2.21 -6.15 -35.35
CA GLY A 266 2.58 -5.67 -36.69
C GLY A 266 3.17 -4.26 -36.73
N GLU A 267 3.22 -3.54 -35.61
CA GLU A 267 3.85 -2.23 -35.51
C GLU A 267 5.27 -2.32 -34.92
N PRO A 268 6.26 -1.65 -35.53
CA PRO A 268 7.64 -1.65 -35.04
C PRO A 268 7.84 -0.69 -33.87
N TYR A 269 8.74 -1.05 -32.96
CA TYR A 269 9.20 -0.20 -31.86
C TYR A 269 10.73 -0.27 -31.69
N HIS A 270 11.30 0.74 -31.04
CA HIS A 270 12.74 0.90 -30.77
C HIS A 270 13.09 0.99 -29.27
N PHE A 271 12.08 1.22 -28.44
CA PHE A 271 12.19 1.25 -26.99
C PHE A 271 11.06 0.45 -26.37
N ILE A 272 11.30 -0.05 -25.16
CA ILE A 272 10.24 -0.58 -24.31
C ILE A 272 10.25 0.22 -23.01
N HIS A 273 9.12 0.82 -22.68
CA HIS A 273 8.88 1.43 -21.37
C HIS A 273 8.05 0.48 -20.52
N TYR A 274 8.64 0.01 -19.43
CA TYR A 274 7.99 -0.86 -18.49
C TYR A 274 7.52 -0.06 -17.28
N THR A 275 6.27 -0.27 -16.92
CA THR A 275 5.67 0.24 -15.69
C THR A 275 5.11 -0.94 -14.92
N ALA A 276 5.49 -1.07 -13.66
CA ALA A 276 4.88 -2.01 -12.73
C ALA A 276 4.26 -1.23 -11.58
N SER A 277 3.12 -1.69 -11.08
CA SER A 277 2.46 -1.06 -9.95
C SER A 277 2.00 -2.08 -8.93
N LEU A 278 2.02 -1.68 -7.66
CA LEU A 278 1.50 -2.47 -6.53
C LEU A 278 0.84 -1.52 -5.55
N SER A 279 -0.41 -1.82 -5.18
CA SER A 279 -1.10 -1.10 -4.10
C SER A 279 -1.32 -2.03 -2.91
N ASP A 280 -1.31 -1.46 -1.71
CA ASP A 280 -1.59 -2.20 -0.48
C ASP A 280 -2.05 -1.24 0.64
N GLY A 281 -2.53 -1.81 1.74
CA GLY A 281 -2.94 -1.10 2.94
C GLY A 281 -1.82 -0.89 3.96
N TYR A 282 -1.94 0.16 4.76
CA TYR A 282 -1.10 0.42 5.92
C TYR A 282 -1.88 1.07 7.06
N TYR A 283 -1.39 0.85 8.29
CA TYR A 283 -1.97 1.41 9.50
C TYR A 283 -1.27 2.71 9.98
N PRO A 284 -1.93 3.48 10.85
CA PRO A 284 -1.28 4.54 11.61
C PRO A 284 -0.07 4.09 12.39
N SER A 285 0.77 5.06 12.75
CA SER A 285 1.96 4.78 13.53
C SER A 285 1.59 4.16 14.87
N LYS A 286 2.20 3.01 15.18
CA LYS A 286 2.05 2.33 16.47
C LYS A 286 2.49 3.21 17.64
N VAL A 287 3.46 4.10 17.40
CA VAL A 287 4.09 4.93 18.44
C VAL A 287 3.19 6.08 18.89
N MET A 288 2.20 6.47 18.07
CA MET A 288 1.28 7.56 18.42
C MET A 288 0.51 7.30 19.73
N TYR A 289 0.26 6.03 20.05
CA TYR A 289 -0.44 5.62 21.27
C TYR A 289 0.49 5.28 22.44
N SER A 290 1.73 4.85 22.16
CA SER A 290 2.67 4.51 23.23
C SER A 290 3.14 5.74 24.00
N SER A 291 3.21 6.91 23.35
CA SER A 291 3.54 8.17 24.03
C SER A 291 2.49 8.54 25.10
N LEU A 292 1.20 8.25 24.85
CA LEU A 292 0.12 8.52 25.79
C LEU A 292 0.19 7.61 27.02
N SER A 293 0.46 6.31 26.84
CA SER A 293 0.59 5.40 27.97
C SER A 293 1.79 5.74 28.85
N TRP A 294 2.90 6.17 28.25
CA TRP A 294 4.04 6.71 28.98
C TRP A 294 3.70 7.98 29.75
N ALA A 295 3.03 8.94 29.11
CA ALA A 295 2.61 10.18 29.75
C ALA A 295 1.66 9.91 30.94
N LEU A 296 0.68 9.01 30.75
CA LEU A 296 -0.23 8.60 31.82
C LEU A 296 0.49 7.87 32.95
N GLY A 297 1.43 6.97 32.62
CA GLY A 297 2.25 6.27 33.61
C GLY A 297 3.08 7.23 34.46
N ILE A 298 3.72 8.21 33.82
CA ILE A 298 4.46 9.28 34.50
C ILE A 298 3.52 10.10 35.38
N PHE A 299 2.36 10.51 34.87
CA PHE A 299 1.37 11.28 35.63
C PHE A 299 0.88 10.52 36.87
N LEU A 300 0.54 9.24 36.74
CA LEU A 300 0.09 8.40 37.85
C LEU A 300 1.20 8.20 38.88
N PHE A 301 2.44 7.99 38.43
CA PHE A 301 3.60 7.85 39.31
C PHE A 301 3.83 9.12 40.15
N PHE A 302 3.85 10.30 39.52
CA PHE A 302 4.00 11.56 40.25
C PHE A 302 2.80 11.86 41.15
N SER A 303 1.58 11.55 40.72
CA SER A 303 0.38 11.69 41.55
C SER A 303 0.47 10.83 42.80
N LEU A 304 0.95 9.58 42.69
CA LEU A 304 1.17 8.69 43.82
C LEU A 304 2.24 9.26 44.78
N LEU A 305 3.36 9.76 44.26
CA LEU A 305 4.40 10.39 45.07
C LEU A 305 3.87 11.60 45.84
N ILE A 306 3.03 12.43 45.23
CA ILE A 306 2.39 13.57 45.88
C ILE A 306 1.47 13.08 47.02
N VAL A 307 0.61 12.09 46.77
CA VAL A 307 -0.29 11.53 47.80
C VAL A 307 0.50 10.95 48.97
N VAL A 308 1.54 10.16 48.70
CA VAL A 308 2.41 9.58 49.73
C VAL A 308 3.15 10.67 50.49
N GLY A 309 3.70 11.67 49.78
CA GLY A 309 4.39 12.81 50.39
C GLY A 309 3.49 13.62 51.31
N VAL A 310 2.25 13.90 50.89
CA VAL A 310 1.24 14.58 51.72
C VAL A 310 0.86 13.72 52.92
N ALA A 311 0.62 12.42 52.74
CA ALA A 311 0.27 11.51 53.84
C ALA A 311 1.41 11.41 54.87
N TYR A 312 2.65 11.33 54.40
CA TYR A 312 3.85 11.31 55.23
C TYR A 312 4.02 12.62 56.01
N HIS A 313 3.89 13.76 55.33
CA HIS A 313 3.94 15.08 55.94
C HIS A 313 2.83 15.26 57.01
N ARG A 314 1.60 14.81 56.73
CA ARG A 314 0.50 14.84 57.70
C ARG A 314 0.77 13.97 58.92
N ARG A 315 1.27 12.73 58.73
CA ARG A 315 1.62 11.83 59.85
C ARG A 315 2.67 12.45 60.77
N ARG A 316 3.71 13.11 60.24
CA ARG A 316 4.72 13.79 61.05
C ARG A 316 4.16 14.94 61.91
N ARG A 317 3.03 15.53 61.52
CA ARG A 317 2.41 16.68 62.22
C ARG A 317 1.39 16.26 63.28
N VAL A 318 0.97 15.00 63.34
CA VAL A 318 0.13 14.49 64.42
C VAL A 318 0.99 14.39 65.67
N LYS A 319 0.93 15.41 66.53
CA LYS A 319 1.59 15.38 67.84
C LYS A 319 1.00 14.24 68.66
N ILE A 320 1.85 13.33 69.14
CA ILE A 320 1.45 12.32 70.12
C ILE A 320 0.97 13.08 71.35
N TYR A 321 -0.28 12.86 71.77
CA TYR A 321 -0.80 13.43 73.01
C TYR A 321 0.13 13.00 74.14
N ARG A 322 0.86 13.96 74.71
CA ARG A 322 1.74 13.72 75.85
C ARG A 322 0.85 13.82 77.09
N GLU A 323 0.53 12.67 77.70
CA GLU A 323 -0.26 12.66 78.93
C GLU A 323 0.44 13.50 80.01
N ILE A 324 -0.27 14.51 80.51
CA ILE A 324 0.19 15.33 81.63
C ILE A 324 -0.24 14.60 82.89
N LYS A 325 0.74 14.05 83.65
CA LYS A 325 0.48 13.56 85.01
C LYS A 325 0.21 14.76 85.91
N ILE A 326 -1.05 14.96 86.28
CA ILE A 326 -1.42 15.93 87.32
C ILE A 326 -1.06 15.29 88.66
N ALA A 327 -0.08 15.87 89.36
CA ALA A 327 0.22 15.50 90.74
C ALA A 327 -0.83 16.17 91.64
N ASN A 328 -1.68 15.36 92.28
CA ASN A 328 -2.55 15.84 93.36
C ASN A 328 -1.67 16.08 94.60
N SER A 329 -1.59 17.33 95.04
CA SER A 329 -1.05 17.72 96.35
C SER A 329 -2.14 17.68 97.41
#